data_AF-A0A1E3UT12-F1
#
_entry.id   AF-A0A1E3UT12-F1
#
_cell.length_a   1.000
_cell.length_b   1.000
_cell.length_c   1.000
_cell.angle_alpha   90.00
_cell.angle_beta   90.00
_cell.angle_gamma   90.00
#
_symmetry.space_group_name_H-M   'P 1'
#
loop_
_entity.id
_entity.type
_entity.pdbx_description
1 polymer ?
#
loop_
_entity_poly.entity_id
_entity_poly.type
_entity_poly.pdbx_seq_one_letter_code
_entity_poly.pdbx_strand_id
1 'polypeptide(L)'
;MNNEQAAGLQLYLTEATKHKQDYCQQLDELRHDLSQGELRRRDYLAIERLLQVLTELCIGLAKHCLKKYQLNAAADAYQTFSQLHQHGFITADELAQWRQIIGMRNGLVHDYLNIDVNIIRLIVAQGRYQTLSGFCDKATDFLRGC
;
A
#
# COMPACT_ATOMS: atom_id res chain seq x y z
N MET A 1 27.00 2.97 0.11
CA MET A 1 25.88 3.85 -0.25
C MET A 1 26.40 5.27 -0.18
N ASN A 2 26.36 6.03 -1.27
CA ASN A 2 26.92 7.39 -1.28
C ASN A 2 26.02 8.36 -0.50
N ASN A 3 26.59 9.42 0.08
CA ASN A 3 25.89 10.33 1.00
C ASN A 3 24.62 10.96 0.37
N GLU A 4 24.64 11.23 -0.94
CA GLU A 4 23.49 11.74 -1.71
C GLU A 4 22.36 10.71 -1.88
N GLN A 5 22.67 9.42 -2.04
CA GLN A 5 21.66 8.36 -2.14
C GLN A 5 20.97 8.12 -0.80
N ALA A 6 21.70 8.27 0.30
CA ALA A 6 21.15 8.20 1.65
C ALA A 6 20.19 9.38 1.91
N ALA A 7 20.59 10.60 1.53
CA ALA A 7 19.74 11.79 1.65
C ALA A 7 18.45 11.67 0.82
N GLY A 8 18.54 11.19 -0.43
CA GLY A 8 17.38 10.98 -1.29
C GLY A 8 16.38 9.95 -0.74
N LEU A 9 16.89 8.86 -0.14
CA LEU A 9 16.02 7.87 0.52
C LEU A 9 15.33 8.46 1.75
N GLN A 10 16.02 9.24 2.58
CA GLN A 10 15.40 9.84 3.78
C GLN A 10 14.27 10.82 3.42
N LEU A 11 14.45 11.64 2.38
CA LEU A 11 13.40 12.50 1.86
C LEU A 11 12.20 11.69 1.36
N TYR A 12 12.44 10.64 0.58
CA TYR A 12 11.39 9.73 0.12
C TYR A 12 10.60 9.12 1.28
N LEU A 13 11.27 8.62 2.33
CA LEU A 13 10.62 8.02 3.49
C LEU A 13 9.80 9.04 4.30
N THR A 14 10.25 10.29 4.35
CA THR A 14 9.52 11.38 5.01
C THR A 14 8.21 11.66 4.28
N GLU A 15 8.28 11.86 2.95
CA GLU A 15 7.08 12.09 2.14
C GLU A 15 6.16 10.86 2.11
N ALA A 16 6.71 9.65 2.06
CA ALA A 16 5.95 8.41 2.17
C ALA A 16 5.15 8.33 3.47
N THR A 17 5.77 8.69 4.61
CA THR A 17 5.09 8.70 5.91
C THR A 17 3.94 9.71 5.93
N LYS A 18 4.18 10.91 5.39
CA LYS A 18 3.19 11.99 5.31
C LYS A 18 2.00 11.61 4.42
N HIS A 19 2.27 11.08 3.22
CA HIS A 19 1.21 10.63 2.31
C HIS A 19 0.42 9.46 2.90
N LYS A 20 1.08 8.49 3.54
CA LYS A 20 0.40 7.40 4.26
C LYS A 20 -0.57 7.95 5.30
N GLN A 21 -0.15 8.92 6.12
CA GLN A 21 -0.99 9.54 7.14
C GLN A 21 -2.22 10.24 6.53
N ASP A 22 -2.01 11.06 5.51
CA ASP A 22 -3.08 11.76 4.79
C ASP A 22 -4.10 10.78 4.18
N TYR A 23 -3.63 9.74 3.49
CA TYR A 23 -4.52 8.76 2.86
C TYR A 23 -5.30 7.95 3.89
N CYS A 24 -4.68 7.57 5.00
CA CYS A 24 -5.37 6.83 6.06
C CYS A 24 -6.41 7.69 6.76
N GLN A 25 -6.11 8.97 7.02
CA GLN A 25 -7.08 9.90 7.60
C GLN A 25 -8.32 10.05 6.70
N GLN A 26 -8.13 10.27 5.40
CA GLN A 26 -9.24 10.37 4.46
C GLN A 26 -10.05 9.07 4.38
N LEU A 27 -9.39 7.90 4.41
CA LEU A 27 -10.07 6.60 4.46
C LEU A 27 -10.84 6.39 5.76
N ASP A 28 -10.34 6.87 6.89
CA ASP A 28 -11.04 6.83 8.18
C ASP A 28 -12.28 7.74 8.18
N GLU A 29 -12.19 8.93 7.59
CA GLU A 29 -13.33 9.84 7.38
C GLU A 29 -14.40 9.18 6.48
N LEU A 30 -13.98 8.64 5.32
CA LEU A 30 -14.89 7.93 4.40
C LEU A 30 -15.51 6.67 5.03
N ARG A 31 -14.77 5.98 5.91
CA ARG A 31 -15.28 4.85 6.68
C ARG A 31 -16.33 5.31 7.71
N HIS A 32 -16.12 6.45 8.35
CA HIS A 32 -17.11 7.04 9.25
C HIS A 32 -18.40 7.38 8.49
N ASP A 33 -18.30 8.13 7.38
CA ASP A 33 -19.45 8.52 6.55
C ASP A 33 -20.21 7.29 6.01
N LEU A 34 -19.48 6.23 5.64
CA LEU A 34 -20.07 4.95 5.25
C LEU A 34 -20.92 4.34 6.35
N SER A 35 -20.47 4.41 7.61
CA SER A 35 -21.21 3.88 8.77
C SER A 35 -22.50 4.65 9.04
N GLN A 36 -22.54 5.94 8.68
CA GLN A 36 -23.72 6.80 8.80
C GLN A 36 -24.63 6.73 7.56
N GLY A 37 -24.20 6.04 6.50
CA GLY A 37 -24.94 5.97 5.24
C GLY A 37 -24.87 7.24 4.40
N GLU A 38 -23.85 8.07 4.62
CA GLU A 38 -23.72 9.41 4.03
C GLU A 38 -22.89 9.46 2.74
N LEU A 39 -22.27 8.33 2.34
CA LEU A 39 -21.48 8.27 1.11
C LEU A 39 -22.32 8.53 -0.15
N ARG A 40 -21.76 9.36 -1.02
CA ARG A 40 -22.24 9.66 -2.36
C ARG A 40 -21.39 8.93 -3.39
N ARG A 41 -21.87 8.88 -4.64
CA ARG A 41 -21.16 8.22 -5.76
C ARG A 41 -19.72 8.68 -5.93
N ARG A 42 -19.45 9.98 -5.77
CA ARG A 42 -18.09 10.55 -5.90
C ARG A 42 -17.13 10.03 -4.83
N ASP A 43 -17.65 9.67 -3.66
CA ASP A 43 -16.84 9.26 -2.52
C ASP A 43 -16.28 7.85 -2.75
N TYR A 44 -16.99 7.00 -3.49
CA TYR A 44 -16.46 5.71 -3.97
C TYR A 44 -15.26 5.89 -4.89
N LEU A 45 -15.28 6.89 -5.79
CA LEU A 45 -14.11 7.22 -6.63
C LEU A 45 -12.92 7.69 -5.78
N ALA A 46 -13.18 8.45 -4.71
CA ALA A 46 -12.15 8.85 -3.76
C ALA A 46 -11.57 7.63 -3.02
N ILE A 47 -12.40 6.73 -2.53
CA ILE A 47 -11.98 5.48 -1.89
C ILE A 47 -11.09 4.66 -2.84
N GLU A 48 -11.57 4.39 -4.07
CA GLU A 48 -10.83 3.62 -5.07
C GLU A 48 -9.45 4.25 -5.31
N ARG A 49 -9.40 5.57 -5.49
CA ARG A 49 -8.15 6.29 -5.70
C ARG A 49 -7.22 6.16 -4.50
N LEU A 50 -7.73 6.35 -3.28
CA LEU A 50 -6.94 6.26 -2.04
C LEU A 50 -6.37 4.84 -1.84
N LEU A 51 -7.18 3.80 -2.05
CA LEU A 51 -6.74 2.42 -1.98
C LEU A 51 -5.68 2.11 -3.04
N GLN A 52 -5.86 2.62 -4.27
CA GLN A 52 -4.88 2.48 -5.34
C GLN A 52 -3.54 3.12 -4.94
N VAL A 53 -3.52 4.41 -4.60
CA VAL A 53 -2.26 5.13 -4.32
C VAL A 53 -1.57 4.64 -3.06
N LEU A 54 -2.31 4.24 -2.03
CA LEU A 54 -1.75 3.64 -0.82
C LEU A 54 -1.10 2.28 -1.12
N THR A 55 -1.71 1.48 -2.01
CA THR A 55 -1.11 0.23 -2.48
C THR A 55 0.16 0.48 -3.31
N GLU A 56 0.16 1.48 -4.20
CA GLU A 56 1.36 1.87 -4.96
C GLU A 56 2.50 2.33 -4.06
N LEU A 57 2.17 3.09 -3.00
CA LEU A 57 3.15 3.51 -2.00
C LEU A 57 3.81 2.30 -1.32
N CYS A 58 3.01 1.30 -0.93
CA CYS A 58 3.52 0.05 -0.38
C CYS A 58 4.43 -0.69 -1.37
N ILE A 59 4.05 -0.77 -2.65
CA ILE A 59 4.88 -1.39 -3.70
C ILE A 59 6.22 -0.65 -3.85
N GLY A 60 6.20 0.69 -3.81
CA GLY A 60 7.42 1.51 -3.84
C GLY A 60 8.34 1.20 -2.66
N LEU A 61 7.80 1.21 -1.44
CA LEU A 61 8.54 0.86 -0.22
C LEU A 61 9.08 -0.57 -0.27
N ALA A 62 8.29 -1.52 -0.76
CA ALA A 62 8.70 -2.92 -0.93
C ALA A 62 9.91 -3.06 -1.87
N LYS A 63 9.93 -2.31 -2.98
CA LYS A 63 11.09 -2.27 -3.90
C LYS A 63 12.33 -1.69 -3.23
N HIS A 64 12.18 -0.65 -2.42
CA HIS A 64 13.29 -0.12 -1.62
C HIS A 64 13.81 -1.14 -0.60
N CYS A 65 12.91 -1.86 0.09
CA CYS A 65 13.28 -2.91 1.04
C CYS A 65 14.08 -4.02 0.33
N LEU A 66 13.58 -4.47 -0.82
CA LEU A 66 14.25 -5.50 -1.62
C LEU A 66 15.65 -5.04 -2.09
N LYS A 67 15.79 -3.77 -2.48
CA LYS A 67 17.08 -3.19 -2.87
C LYS A 67 18.11 -3.18 -1.73
N LYS A 68 17.66 -3.15 -0.47
CA LYS A 68 18.53 -3.26 0.71
C LYS A 68 19.04 -4.69 0.93
N TYR A 69 18.26 -5.70 0.52
CA TYR A 69 18.69 -7.10 0.57
C TYR A 69 19.56 -7.51 -0.63
N GLN A 70 19.26 -7.00 -1.83
CA GLN A 70 19.95 -7.39 -3.05
C GLN A 70 19.98 -6.26 -4.10
N LEU A 71 20.95 -6.31 -5.01
CA LEU A 71 21.15 -5.27 -6.03
C LEU A 71 20.11 -5.32 -7.17
N ASN A 72 19.52 -6.50 -7.42
CA ASN A 72 18.61 -6.70 -8.55
C ASN A 72 17.18 -6.27 -8.22
N ALA A 73 16.58 -5.49 -9.12
CA ALA A 73 15.16 -5.18 -9.06
C ALA A 73 14.30 -6.38 -9.48
N ALA A 74 13.16 -6.54 -8.84
CA ALA A 74 12.12 -7.45 -9.31
C ALA A 74 11.39 -6.86 -10.53
N ALA A 75 10.88 -7.73 -11.41
CA ALA A 75 10.19 -7.32 -12.63
C ALA A 75 8.83 -6.65 -12.34
N ASP A 76 8.11 -7.13 -11.32
CA ASP A 76 6.80 -6.63 -10.95
C ASP A 76 6.54 -6.67 -9.43
N ALA A 77 5.34 -6.21 -9.03
CA ALA A 77 4.92 -6.19 -7.64
C ALA A 77 4.82 -7.60 -7.03
N TYR A 78 4.25 -8.58 -7.73
CA TYR A 78 4.12 -9.94 -7.22
C TYR A 78 5.48 -10.57 -6.93
N GLN A 79 6.43 -10.40 -7.85
CA GLN A 79 7.80 -10.87 -7.66
C GLN A 79 8.50 -10.11 -6.53
N THR A 80 8.27 -8.80 -6.39
CA THR A 80 8.82 -7.99 -5.28
C THR A 80 8.43 -8.59 -3.93
N PHE A 81 7.14 -8.83 -3.70
CA PHE A 81 6.65 -9.39 -2.43
C PHE A 81 7.08 -10.85 -2.24
N SER A 82 7.12 -11.65 -3.31
CA SER A 82 7.64 -13.03 -3.26
C SER A 82 9.09 -13.07 -2.79
N GLN A 83 9.93 -12.14 -3.26
CA GLN A 83 11.33 -12.06 -2.84
C GLN A 83 11.49 -11.52 -1.42
N LEU A 84 10.66 -10.55 -0.99
CA LEU A 84 10.63 -10.12 0.41
C LEU A 84 10.29 -11.27 1.37
N HIS A 85 9.36 -12.15 0.98
CA HIS A 85 9.10 -13.39 1.72
C HIS A 85 10.33 -14.30 1.77
N GLN A 86 11.02 -14.50 0.65
CA GLN A 86 12.24 -15.33 0.61
C GLN A 86 13.34 -14.80 1.55
N HIS A 87 13.41 -13.49 1.77
CA HIS A 87 14.30 -12.85 2.73
C HIS A 87 13.75 -12.83 4.18
N GLY A 88 12.57 -13.40 4.43
CA GLY A 88 11.93 -13.43 5.75
C GLY A 88 11.36 -12.09 6.20
N PHE A 89 11.26 -11.09 5.32
CA PHE A 89 10.73 -9.77 5.66
C PHE A 89 9.21 -9.81 5.89
N ILE A 90 8.51 -10.68 5.17
CA ILE A 90 7.08 -10.99 5.37
C ILE A 90 6.87 -12.49 5.48
N THR A 91 5.84 -12.87 6.23
CA THR A 91 5.37 -14.25 6.42
C THR A 91 4.64 -14.78 5.18
N ALA A 92 4.42 -16.09 5.12
CA ALA A 92 3.65 -16.73 4.05
C ALA A 92 2.20 -16.22 4.00
N ASP A 93 1.60 -15.96 5.16
CA ASP A 93 0.24 -15.42 5.27
C ASP A 93 0.16 -13.97 4.76
N GLU A 94 1.13 -13.12 5.14
CA GLU A 94 1.26 -11.77 4.59
C GLU A 94 1.45 -11.82 3.06
N LEU A 95 2.25 -12.76 2.53
CA LEU A 95 2.43 -12.91 1.08
C LEU A 95 1.12 -13.26 0.38
N ALA A 96 0.32 -14.17 0.95
CA ALA A 96 -0.98 -14.53 0.41
C ALA A 96 -1.93 -13.32 0.38
N GLN A 97 -1.94 -12.51 1.45
CA GLN A 97 -2.70 -11.27 1.51
C GLN A 97 -2.23 -10.25 0.45
N TRP A 98 -0.91 -10.08 0.30
CA TRP A 98 -0.35 -9.17 -0.70
C TRP A 98 -0.72 -9.54 -2.14
N ARG A 99 -0.82 -10.83 -2.46
CA ARG A 99 -1.32 -11.26 -3.77
C ARG A 99 -2.75 -10.77 -4.03
N GLN A 100 -3.62 -10.82 -3.02
CA GLN A 100 -4.99 -10.32 -3.14
C GLN A 100 -5.02 -8.79 -3.26
N ILE A 101 -4.22 -8.09 -2.46
CA ILE A 101 -4.11 -6.62 -2.49
C ILE A 101 -3.63 -6.13 -3.87
N ILE A 102 -2.58 -6.76 -4.43
CA ILE A 102 -2.07 -6.41 -5.76
C ILE A 102 -3.12 -6.72 -6.83
N GLY A 103 -3.85 -7.83 -6.71
CA GLY A 103 -4.95 -8.18 -7.59
C GLY A 103 -6.06 -7.12 -7.58
N MET A 104 -6.48 -6.69 -6.38
CA MET A 104 -7.44 -5.59 -6.21
C MET A 104 -6.95 -4.31 -6.88
N ARG A 105 -5.70 -3.88 -6.63
CA ARG A 105 -5.13 -2.69 -7.28
C ARG A 105 -5.15 -2.82 -8.80
N ASN A 106 -4.79 -3.98 -9.35
CA ASN A 106 -4.83 -4.19 -10.80
C ASN A 106 -6.26 -4.09 -11.35
N GLY A 107 -7.26 -4.60 -10.62
CA GLY A 107 -8.68 -4.44 -10.96
C GLY A 107 -9.11 -2.98 -10.95
N LEU A 108 -8.69 -2.20 -9.93
CA LEU A 108 -8.97 -0.77 -9.84
C LEU A 108 -8.44 0.04 -11.04
N VAL A 109 -7.36 -0.42 -11.68
CA VAL A 109 -6.68 0.30 -12.77
C VAL A 109 -7.07 -0.22 -14.15
N HIS A 110 -7.16 -1.53 -14.33
CA HIS A 110 -7.28 -2.15 -15.65
C HIS A 110 -8.66 -2.74 -15.93
N ASP A 111 -9.42 -3.09 -14.90
CA ASP A 111 -10.75 -3.69 -15.00
C ASP A 111 -11.83 -2.78 -14.40
N TYR A 112 -11.60 -1.46 -14.47
CA TYR A 112 -12.40 -0.47 -13.76
C TYR A 112 -13.87 -0.41 -14.21
N LEU A 113 -14.19 -0.94 -15.39
CA LEU A 113 -15.56 -1.05 -15.88
C LEU A 113 -16.37 -2.15 -15.15
N ASN A 114 -15.70 -3.10 -14.49
CA ASN A 114 -16.31 -4.27 -13.85
C ASN A 114 -16.09 -4.31 -12.33
N ILE A 115 -15.60 -3.24 -11.71
CA ILE A 115 -15.42 -3.18 -10.25
C ILE A 115 -16.79 -3.29 -9.56
N ASP A 116 -16.93 -4.31 -8.71
CA ASP A 116 -18.06 -4.38 -7.79
C ASP A 116 -17.83 -3.43 -6.60
N VAL A 117 -18.61 -2.35 -6.57
CA VAL A 117 -18.60 -1.35 -5.50
C VAL A 117 -18.81 -1.95 -4.11
N ASN A 118 -19.48 -3.11 -4.00
CA ASN A 118 -19.68 -3.78 -2.72
C ASN A 118 -18.37 -4.31 -2.13
N ILE A 119 -17.41 -4.70 -2.97
CA ILE A 119 -16.07 -5.11 -2.52
C ILE A 119 -15.36 -3.92 -1.89
N ILE A 120 -15.40 -2.77 -2.57
CA ILE A 120 -14.80 -1.51 -2.08
C ILE A 120 -15.44 -1.09 -0.75
N ARG A 121 -16.77 -1.16 -0.68
CA ARG A 121 -17.54 -0.90 0.54
C ARG A 121 -17.12 -1.82 1.69
N LEU A 122 -16.93 -3.10 1.42
CA LEU A 122 -16.51 -4.09 2.42
C LEU A 122 -15.10 -3.80 2.95
N ILE A 123 -14.16 -3.48 2.05
CA ILE A 123 -12.78 -3.14 2.42
C ILE A 123 -12.73 -1.96 3.38
N VAL A 124 -13.46 -0.88 3.05
CA VAL A 124 -13.51 0.33 3.88
C VAL A 124 -14.24 0.07 5.19
N ALA A 125 -15.42 -0.55 5.16
CA ALA A 125 -16.19 -0.84 6.37
C ALA A 125 -15.37 -1.66 7.40
N GLN A 126 -14.63 -2.66 6.91
CA GLN A 126 -13.79 -3.53 7.73
C GLN A 126 -12.44 -2.93 8.10
N GLY A 127 -12.09 -1.73 7.63
CA GLY A 127 -10.81 -1.08 7.94
C GLY A 127 -9.60 -1.79 7.33
N ARG A 128 -9.78 -2.61 6.27
CA ARG A 128 -8.69 -3.46 5.72
C ARG A 128 -7.51 -2.67 5.16
N TYR A 129 -7.68 -1.39 4.85
CA TYR A 129 -6.58 -0.50 4.45
C TYR A 129 -5.54 -0.30 5.56
N GLN A 130 -5.87 -0.60 6.82
CA GLN A 130 -4.91 -0.58 7.93
C GLN A 130 -3.77 -1.60 7.74
N THR A 131 -4.01 -2.71 7.03
CA THR A 131 -2.95 -3.65 6.63
C THR A 131 -1.89 -2.97 5.76
N LEU A 132 -2.31 -2.08 4.85
CA LEU A 132 -1.40 -1.29 4.02
C LEU A 132 -0.60 -0.31 4.88
N SER A 133 -1.26 0.39 5.81
CA SER A 133 -0.59 1.30 6.75
C SER A 133 0.46 0.55 7.58
N GLY A 134 0.11 -0.60 8.15
CA GLY A 134 1.02 -1.40 8.97
C GLY A 134 2.25 -1.86 8.18
N PHE A 135 2.08 -2.21 6.91
CA PHE A 135 3.22 -2.49 6.04
C PHE A 135 4.08 -1.26 5.76
N CYS A 136 3.48 -0.10 5.48
CA CYS A 136 4.22 1.15 5.28
C CYS A 136 5.10 1.48 6.49
N ASP A 137 4.60 1.30 7.70
CA ASP A 137 5.33 1.54 8.94
C ASP A 137 6.49 0.54 9.07
N LYS A 138 6.21 -0.77 8.98
CA LYS A 138 7.21 -1.84 8.98
C LYS A 138 8.34 -1.63 7.96
N ALA A 139 7.99 -1.26 6.73
CA ALA A 139 8.95 -1.01 5.64
C ALA A 139 9.79 0.24 5.90
N THR A 140 9.16 1.30 6.40
CA THR A 140 9.84 2.56 6.68
C THR A 140 10.83 2.42 7.84
N ASP A 141 10.45 1.72 8.91
CA ASP A 141 11.32 1.44 10.05
C ASP A 141 12.55 0.63 9.61
N PHE A 142 12.32 -0.44 8.85
CA PHE A 142 13.40 -1.25 8.27
C PHE A 142 14.34 -0.42 7.38
N LEU A 143 13.82 0.50 6.57
CA LEU A 143 14.63 1.34 5.68
C LEU A 143 15.40 2.43 6.43
N ARG A 144 14.83 2.99 7.50
CA ARG A 144 15.53 3.93 8.41
C ARG A 144 16.60 3.24 9.25
N GLY A 145 16.49 1.91 9.44
CA GLY A 145 17.40 1.14 10.28
C GLY A 145 17.03 1.22 11.77
N CYS A 146 15.77 1.46 12.06
CA CYS A 146 15.19 1.39 13.40
C CYS A 146 14.70 -0.03 13.70
#